data_AF-A0A931SZC7-F1
#
_entry.id   AF-A0A931SZC7-F1
#
_cell.length_a   1.000
_cell.length_b   1.000
_cell.length_c   1.000
_cell.angle_alpha   90.00
_cell.angle_beta   90.00
_cell.angle_gamma   90.00
#
_symmetry.space_group_name_H-M   'P 1'
#
loop_
_entity.id
_entity.type
_entity.pdbx_description
1 polymer ?
#
loop_
_entity_poly.entity_id
_entity_poly.type
_entity_poly.pdbx_seq_one_letter_code
_entity_poly.pdbx_strand_id
1 'polypeptide(L)'
;MRVANTVDLKNRTNELLRHAMVGEPIIITLRGKPAAALTRLTESDLESFVLRHASAQSSADRDAGLWRYTSLKTSLGTAYVAYTAQGVAHLDLADSDESFARAVRRRFARPAMRDTRPPADLRRFLMAFFTSGAPFRGNVDLSLVGPFERAVLEQLRRIPRGQVRTYREIAAALGHPSASRAVGNAC
;
A
#
# COMPACT_ATOMS: atom_id res chain seq x y z
N MET A 1 -15.89 -30.61 -6.30
CA MET A 1 -14.96 -30.15 -5.25
C MET A 1 -15.72 -29.18 -4.37
N ARG A 2 -15.81 -29.48 -3.08
CA ARG A 2 -16.62 -28.76 -2.12
C ARG A 2 -15.76 -28.01 -1.12
N VAL A 3 -16.20 -26.83 -0.73
CA VAL A 3 -15.49 -25.97 0.23
C VAL A 3 -16.38 -25.76 1.44
N ALA A 4 -15.84 -25.99 2.63
CA ALA A 4 -16.53 -25.79 3.89
C ALA A 4 -15.68 -24.90 4.81
N ASN A 5 -16.30 -24.02 5.58
CA ASN A 5 -15.60 -23.26 6.60
C ASN A 5 -15.59 -24.00 7.95
N THR A 6 -14.95 -23.44 8.97
CA THR A 6 -14.90 -24.05 10.31
C THR A 6 -16.26 -24.17 11.01
N VAL A 7 -17.23 -23.31 10.68
CA VAL A 7 -18.61 -23.39 11.19
C VAL A 7 -19.35 -24.55 10.52
N ASP A 8 -19.20 -24.72 9.20
CA ASP A 8 -19.76 -25.85 8.46
C ASP A 8 -19.14 -27.17 8.92
N LEU A 9 -17.83 -27.20 9.18
CA LEU A 9 -17.15 -28.36 9.72
C LEU A 9 -17.75 -28.77 11.07
N LYS A 10 -18.10 -27.81 11.93
CA LYS A 10 -18.71 -28.07 13.25
C LYS A 10 -20.16 -28.52 13.14
N ASN A 11 -20.93 -27.91 12.24
CA ASN A 11 -22.39 -28.09 12.21
C ASN A 11 -22.86 -29.18 11.22
N ARG A 12 -22.02 -29.55 10.24
CA ARG A 12 -22.38 -30.48 9.16
C ARG A 12 -21.32 -31.58 8.95
N THR A 13 -20.61 -31.97 10.01
CA THR A 13 -19.50 -32.94 9.94
C THR A 13 -19.90 -34.24 9.24
N ASN A 14 -21.02 -34.85 9.64
CA ASN A 14 -21.49 -36.12 9.08
C ASN A 14 -21.83 -36.02 7.60
N GLU A 15 -22.40 -34.90 7.16
CA GLU A 15 -22.69 -34.65 5.75
C GLU A 15 -21.38 -34.48 4.96
N LEU A 16 -20.41 -33.73 5.47
CA LEU A 16 -19.11 -33.58 4.84
C LEU A 16 -18.37 -34.92 4.71
N LEU A 17 -18.41 -35.76 5.76
CA LEU A 17 -17.79 -37.08 5.75
C LEU A 17 -18.42 -38.01 4.71
N ARG A 18 -19.76 -38.03 4.55
CA ARG A 18 -20.43 -38.86 3.54
C ARG A 18 -19.93 -38.54 2.12
N HIS A 19 -19.78 -37.26 1.80
CA HIS A 19 -19.28 -36.85 0.49
C HIS A 19 -17.80 -37.18 0.30
N ALA A 20 -16.99 -37.01 1.35
CA ALA A 20 -15.58 -37.42 1.33
C ALA A 20 -15.43 -38.94 1.10
N MET A 21 -16.29 -39.75 1.70
CA MET A 21 -16.29 -41.21 1.54
C MET A 21 -16.66 -41.67 0.13
N VAL A 22 -17.42 -40.86 -0.62
CA VAL A 22 -17.75 -41.12 -2.04
C VAL A 22 -16.67 -40.55 -2.98
N GLY A 23 -15.57 -40.04 -2.42
CA GLY A 23 -14.42 -39.54 -3.18
C GLY A 23 -14.57 -38.10 -3.68
N GLU A 24 -15.59 -37.36 -3.24
CA GLU A 24 -15.73 -35.95 -3.60
C GLU A 24 -14.64 -35.13 -2.89
N PRO A 25 -13.82 -34.33 -3.61
CA PRO A 25 -12.76 -33.59 -2.95
C PRO A 25 -13.30 -32.46 -2.06
N ILE A 26 -12.91 -32.42 -0.78
CA ILE A 26 -13.38 -31.41 0.19
C ILE A 26 -12.23 -30.65 0.84
N ILE A 27 -12.28 -29.32 0.75
CA ILE A 27 -11.34 -28.39 1.39
C ILE A 27 -12.03 -27.68 2.56
N ILE A 28 -11.36 -27.67 3.71
CA ILE A 28 -11.74 -26.87 4.88
C ILE A 28 -10.97 -25.55 4.85
N THR A 29 -11.68 -24.45 4.99
CA THR A 29 -11.10 -23.11 5.06
C THR A 29 -11.19 -22.51 6.46
N LEU A 30 -10.17 -21.75 6.84
CA LEU A 30 -10.13 -20.90 8.03
C LEU A 30 -9.96 -19.45 7.58
N ARG A 31 -10.94 -18.59 7.89
CA ARG A 31 -10.96 -17.18 7.45
C ARG A 31 -10.75 -17.03 5.93
N GLY A 32 -11.35 -17.92 5.14
CA GLY A 32 -11.24 -17.92 3.68
C GLY A 32 -9.95 -18.50 3.11
N LYS A 33 -8.99 -18.94 3.95
CA LYS A 33 -7.75 -19.60 3.51
C LYS A 33 -7.84 -21.12 3.68
N PRO A 34 -7.30 -21.93 2.76
CA PRO A 34 -7.21 -23.38 2.95
C PRO A 34 -6.46 -23.73 4.23
N ALA A 35 -7.05 -24.59 5.06
CA ALA A 35 -6.49 -25.00 6.34
C ALA A 35 -6.34 -26.53 6.45
N ALA A 36 -7.26 -27.29 5.86
CA ALA A 36 -7.21 -28.75 5.85
C ALA A 36 -7.97 -29.33 4.64
N ALA A 37 -7.78 -30.60 4.35
CA ALA A 37 -8.54 -31.36 3.36
C ALA A 37 -9.03 -32.68 3.97
N LEU A 38 -10.26 -33.09 3.65
CA LEU A 38 -10.82 -34.35 4.17
C LEU A 38 -10.58 -35.55 3.22
N THR A 39 -10.12 -35.26 2.01
CA THR A 39 -9.75 -36.25 0.99
C THR A 39 -8.38 -35.88 0.44
N ARG A 40 -7.67 -36.83 -0.17
CA ARG A 40 -6.49 -36.49 -0.97
C ARG A 40 -6.90 -35.54 -2.08
N LEU A 41 -6.19 -34.42 -2.19
CA LEU A 41 -6.34 -33.47 -3.27
C LEU A 41 -5.28 -33.78 -4.32
N THR A 42 -5.68 -33.76 -5.58
CA THR A 42 -4.73 -33.71 -6.69
C THR A 42 -4.27 -32.27 -6.93
N GLU A 43 -3.20 -32.09 -7.70
CA GLU A 43 -2.73 -30.77 -8.13
C GLU A 43 -3.82 -30.01 -8.91
N SER A 44 -4.55 -30.72 -9.77
CA SER A 44 -5.69 -30.18 -10.53
C SER A 44 -6.86 -29.72 -9.62
N ASP A 45 -7.11 -30.40 -8.50
CA ASP A 45 -8.12 -29.98 -7.52
C ASP A 45 -7.74 -28.67 -6.85
N LEU A 46 -6.46 -28.52 -6.49
CA LEU A 46 -5.92 -27.29 -5.90
C LEU A 46 -5.95 -26.13 -6.90
N GLU A 47 -5.53 -26.36 -8.15
CA GLU A 47 -5.62 -25.37 -9.22
C GLU A 47 -7.07 -24.94 -9.45
N SER A 48 -7.99 -25.89 -9.53
CA SER A 48 -9.41 -25.62 -9.69
C SER A 48 -10.02 -24.90 -8.48
N PHE A 49 -9.53 -25.15 -7.26
CA PHE A 49 -9.92 -24.37 -6.07
C PHE A 49 -9.42 -22.93 -6.19
N VAL A 50 -8.14 -22.75 -6.49
CA VAL A 50 -7.51 -21.44 -6.64
C VAL A 50 -8.21 -20.67 -7.75
N LEU A 51 -8.48 -21.25 -8.92
CA LEU A 51 -9.16 -20.59 -10.03
C LEU A 51 -10.60 -20.18 -9.66
N ARG A 52 -11.36 -21.05 -8.96
CA ARG A 52 -12.76 -20.77 -8.58
C ARG A 52 -12.90 -19.80 -7.41
N HIS A 53 -11.89 -19.70 -6.55
CA HIS A 53 -11.95 -18.86 -5.33
C HIS A 53 -11.00 -17.65 -5.39
N ALA A 54 -10.08 -17.59 -6.36
CA ALA A 54 -9.31 -16.39 -6.67
C ALA A 54 -10.19 -15.30 -7.28
N SER A 55 -11.32 -15.66 -7.91
CA SER A 55 -12.29 -14.71 -8.46
C SER A 55 -13.24 -14.10 -7.41
N ALA A 56 -13.30 -14.66 -6.19
CA ALA A 56 -14.09 -14.10 -5.08
C ALA A 56 -13.27 -13.17 -4.15
N GLN A 57 -11.93 -13.19 -4.26
CA GLN A 57 -11.07 -12.12 -3.76
C GLN A 57 -10.59 -11.31 -4.95
N SER A 58 -11.50 -10.49 -5.46
CA SER A 58 -11.24 -9.49 -6.49
C SER A 58 -9.84 -8.90 -6.35
N SER A 59 -9.10 -8.86 -7.44
CA SER A 59 -7.88 -8.05 -7.58
C SER A 59 -8.06 -6.63 -7.05
N ALA A 60 -9.28 -6.09 -7.06
CA ALA A 60 -9.61 -4.79 -6.47
C ALA A 60 -9.40 -4.72 -4.95
N ASP A 61 -9.53 -5.82 -4.20
CA ASP A 61 -9.43 -5.84 -2.74
C ASP A 61 -7.99 -6.11 -2.25
N ARG A 62 -7.15 -6.75 -3.09
CA ARG A 62 -5.69 -6.81 -2.88
C ARG A 62 -5.00 -5.49 -3.22
N ASP A 63 -5.53 -4.76 -4.20
CA ASP A 63 -5.01 -3.46 -4.63
C ASP A 63 -5.50 -2.28 -3.78
N ALA A 64 -6.60 -2.44 -3.01
CA ALA A 64 -7.15 -1.42 -2.10
C ALA A 64 -6.20 -0.94 -0.98
N GLY A 65 -4.97 -1.45 -0.96
CA GLY A 65 -3.89 -0.95 -0.12
C GLY A 65 -2.49 -1.16 -0.66
N LEU A 66 -2.34 -1.63 -1.90
CA LEU A 66 -1.02 -1.86 -2.47
C LEU A 66 -0.46 -0.55 -3.01
N TRP A 67 0.69 -0.15 -2.48
CA TRP A 67 1.44 0.97 -3.03
C TRP A 67 2.42 0.47 -4.07
N ARG A 68 2.41 1.10 -5.24
CA ARG A 68 3.44 0.88 -6.26
C ARG A 68 4.55 1.89 -6.04
N TYR A 69 5.80 1.51 -6.29
CA TYR A 69 6.90 2.44 -6.16
C TYR A 69 7.94 2.29 -7.26
N THR A 70 8.68 3.36 -7.51
CA THR A 70 9.82 3.36 -8.43
C THR A 70 11.02 4.04 -7.76
N SER A 71 12.19 3.97 -8.37
CA SER A 71 13.39 4.62 -7.85
C SER A 71 14.20 5.36 -8.91
N LEU A 72 14.90 6.40 -8.49
CA LEU A 72 15.77 7.24 -9.32
C LEU A 72 17.05 7.55 -8.56
N LYS A 73 18.20 7.45 -9.23
CA LYS A 73 19.47 7.96 -8.68
C LYS A 73 19.48 9.48 -8.71
N THR A 74 19.78 10.10 -7.58
CA THR A 74 19.87 11.56 -7.43
C THR A 74 21.20 11.94 -6.79
N SER A 75 21.53 13.22 -6.74
CA SER A 75 22.71 13.72 -6.03
C SER A 75 22.65 13.51 -4.51
N LEU A 76 21.47 13.21 -3.96
CA LEU A 76 21.25 12.94 -2.54
C LEU A 76 21.25 11.44 -2.20
N GLY A 77 21.45 10.57 -3.20
CA GLY A 77 21.28 9.12 -3.08
C GLY A 77 20.12 8.60 -3.94
N THR A 78 19.70 7.36 -3.69
CA THR A 78 18.59 6.75 -4.44
C THR A 78 17.26 7.17 -3.83
N ALA A 79 16.49 7.97 -4.58
CA ALA A 79 15.14 8.37 -4.18
C ALA A 79 14.15 7.28 -4.59
N TYR A 80 13.39 6.79 -3.62
CA TYR A 80 12.27 5.88 -3.83
C TYR A 80 10.96 6.65 -3.70
N VAL A 81 10.06 6.44 -4.65
CA VAL A 81 8.80 7.18 -4.74
C VAL A 81 7.66 6.19 -4.84
N ALA A 82 6.86 6.11 -3.78
CA ALA A 82 5.62 5.35 -3.75
C ALA A 82 4.44 6.24 -4.16
N TYR A 83 3.52 5.67 -4.93
CA TYR A 83 2.38 6.37 -5.49
C TYR A 83 1.14 5.47 -5.55
N THR A 84 -0.01 6.13 -5.58
CA THR A 84 -1.35 5.58 -5.74
C THR A 84 -1.95 6.08 -7.05
N ALA A 85 -3.21 5.74 -7.32
CA ALA A 85 -3.96 6.32 -8.44
C ALA A 85 -4.15 7.85 -8.27
N GLN A 86 -4.08 8.37 -7.04
CA GLN A 86 -4.30 9.77 -6.69
C GLN A 86 -3.03 10.62 -6.82
N GLY A 87 -1.84 10.01 -6.74
CA GLY A 87 -0.57 10.72 -6.87
C GLY A 87 0.56 10.10 -6.06
N VAL A 88 1.65 10.87 -5.88
CA VAL A 88 2.77 10.49 -5.01
C VAL A 88 2.29 10.48 -3.56
N ALA A 89 2.39 9.33 -2.90
CA ALA A 89 1.92 9.14 -1.54
C ALA A 89 3.08 9.15 -0.52
N HIS A 90 4.29 8.77 -0.95
CA HIS A 90 5.46 8.80 -0.09
C HIS A 90 6.76 8.86 -0.92
N LEU A 91 7.76 9.53 -0.37
CA LEU A 91 9.08 9.67 -0.96
C LEU A 91 10.11 9.56 0.16
N ASP A 92 11.13 8.75 -0.05
CA ASP A 92 12.25 8.64 0.88
C ASP A 92 13.55 8.28 0.16
N LEU A 93 14.69 8.58 0.79
CA LEU A 93 15.99 8.08 0.35
C LEU A 93 16.24 6.73 1.02
N ALA A 94 16.64 5.73 0.25
CA ALA A 94 16.91 4.40 0.80
C ALA A 94 18.07 3.71 0.05
N ASP A 95 18.66 2.73 0.72
CA ASP A 95 19.79 1.98 0.16
C ASP A 95 19.36 0.80 -0.73
N SER A 96 18.13 0.29 -0.55
CA SER A 96 17.61 -0.85 -1.32
C SER A 96 16.09 -0.86 -1.41
N ASP A 97 15.58 -1.63 -2.38
CA ASP A 97 14.15 -1.90 -2.55
C ASP A 97 13.54 -2.53 -1.28
N GLU A 98 14.25 -3.43 -0.60
CA GLU A 98 13.77 -4.08 0.62
C GLU A 98 13.69 -3.12 1.80
N SER A 99 14.68 -2.23 1.97
CA SER A 99 14.68 -1.29 3.09
C SER A 99 13.56 -0.26 2.94
N PHE A 100 13.34 0.24 1.72
CA PHE A 100 12.20 1.11 1.39
C PHE A 100 10.86 0.41 1.62
N ALA A 101 10.66 -0.80 1.07
CA ALA A 101 9.41 -1.53 1.22
C ALA A 101 9.10 -1.85 2.70
N ARG A 102 10.13 -2.17 3.50
CA ARG A 102 9.99 -2.37 4.95
C ARG A 102 9.59 -1.08 5.67
N ALA A 103 10.18 0.07 5.30
CA ALA A 103 9.84 1.36 5.89
C ALA A 103 8.38 1.75 5.62
N VAL A 104 7.92 1.62 4.37
CA VAL A 104 6.52 1.86 3.99
C VAL A 104 5.58 0.97 4.79
N ARG A 105 5.88 -0.34 4.88
CA ARG A 105 5.06 -1.28 5.64
C ARG A 105 5.00 -0.92 7.12
N ARG A 106 6.12 -0.54 7.74
CA ARG A 106 6.16 -0.15 9.16
C ARG A 106 5.40 1.13 9.42
N ARG A 107 5.53 2.13 8.54
CA ARG A 107 4.95 3.48 8.74
C ARG A 107 3.46 3.53 8.41
N PHE A 108 3.03 2.86 7.35
CA PHE A 108 1.68 3.01 6.79
C PHE A 108 0.83 1.73 6.88
N ALA A 109 1.40 0.62 7.37
CA ALA A 109 0.75 -0.70 7.36
C ALA A 109 0.28 -1.14 5.95
N ARG A 110 0.96 -0.66 4.90
CA ARG A 110 0.68 -0.97 3.50
C ARG A 110 1.80 -1.81 2.90
N PRO A 111 1.51 -2.84 2.09
CA PRO A 111 2.52 -3.46 1.24
C PRO A 111 2.97 -2.47 0.15
N ALA A 112 4.24 -2.54 -0.22
CA ALA A 112 4.81 -1.75 -1.30
C ALA A 112 5.46 -2.69 -2.32
N MET A 113 5.16 -2.51 -3.60
CA MET A 113 5.70 -3.33 -4.68
C MET A 113 6.38 -2.47 -5.74
N ARG A 114 7.57 -2.91 -6.16
CA ARG A 114 8.34 -2.22 -7.19
C ARG A 114 7.60 -2.26 -8.51
N ASP A 115 7.50 -1.09 -9.15
CA ASP A 115 7.00 -0.92 -10.49
C ASP A 115 8.14 -0.56 -11.44
N THR A 116 8.40 -1.46 -12.38
CA THR A 116 9.41 -1.29 -13.42
C THR A 116 8.92 -0.40 -14.56
N ARG A 117 7.61 -0.12 -14.65
CA ARG A 117 7.00 0.74 -15.67
C ARG A 117 6.04 1.75 -15.01
N PRO A 118 6.56 2.70 -14.21
CA PRO A 118 5.73 3.74 -13.61
C PRO A 118 5.11 4.64 -14.69
N PRO A 119 4.02 5.36 -14.38
CA PRO A 119 3.41 6.33 -15.29
C PRO A 119 4.46 7.28 -15.89
N ALA A 120 4.43 7.44 -17.22
CA ALA A 120 5.45 8.20 -17.94
C ALA A 120 5.57 9.65 -17.45
N ASP A 121 4.44 10.29 -17.14
CA ASP A 121 4.40 11.64 -16.61
C ASP A 121 5.04 11.75 -15.23
N LEU A 122 4.78 10.78 -14.34
CA LEU A 122 5.41 10.75 -13.01
C LEU A 122 6.93 10.70 -13.14
N ARG A 123 7.44 9.77 -13.97
CA ARG A 123 8.89 9.65 -14.19
C ARG A 123 9.49 10.93 -14.76
N ARG A 124 8.82 11.57 -15.73
CA ARG A 124 9.25 12.86 -16.32
C ARG A 124 9.31 13.97 -15.27
N PHE A 125 8.28 14.09 -14.43
CA PHE A 125 8.23 15.12 -13.39
C PHE A 125 9.29 14.91 -12.30
N LEU A 126 9.51 13.66 -11.88
CA LEU A 126 10.56 13.34 -10.90
C LEU A 126 11.96 13.65 -11.45
N MET A 127 12.25 13.29 -12.70
CA MET A 127 13.54 13.62 -13.31
C MET A 127 13.74 15.14 -13.41
N ALA A 128 12.75 15.90 -13.87
CA ALA A 128 12.84 17.36 -13.92
C ALA A 128 13.04 17.98 -12.52
N PHE A 129 12.34 17.46 -11.51
CA PHE A 129 12.48 17.92 -10.13
C PHE A 129 13.90 17.69 -9.59
N PHE A 130 14.41 16.46 -9.68
CA PHE A 130 15.71 16.09 -9.10
C PHE A 130 16.91 16.61 -9.90
N THR A 131 16.79 16.78 -11.21
CA THR A 131 17.92 17.21 -12.06
C THR A 131 17.99 18.72 -12.22
N SER A 132 16.86 19.41 -12.45
CA SER A 132 16.85 20.86 -12.72
C SER A 132 16.21 21.68 -11.60
N GLY A 133 15.70 21.05 -10.54
CA GLY A 133 14.99 21.74 -9.48
C GLY A 133 13.65 22.33 -9.93
N ALA A 134 13.10 21.87 -11.06
CA ALA A 134 11.82 22.35 -11.57
C ALA A 134 10.69 22.02 -10.58
N PRO A 135 9.63 22.86 -10.49
CA PRO A 135 8.48 22.55 -9.67
C PRO A 135 7.87 21.19 -10.05
N PHE A 136 7.60 20.36 -9.06
CA PHE A 136 6.90 19.09 -9.29
C PHE A 136 5.47 19.37 -9.76
N ARG A 137 5.10 18.81 -10.92
CA ARG A 137 3.79 19.04 -11.57
C ARG A 137 2.81 17.88 -11.43
N GLY A 138 3.19 16.81 -10.75
CA GLY A 138 2.30 15.68 -10.47
C GLY A 138 1.39 15.95 -9.27
N ASN A 139 0.42 15.06 -9.08
CA ASN A 139 -0.42 15.06 -7.88
C ASN A 139 0.32 14.46 -6.69
N VAL A 140 -0.03 14.93 -5.49
CA VAL A 140 0.44 14.39 -4.22
C VAL A 140 -0.78 13.86 -3.47
N ASP A 141 -0.72 12.59 -3.08
CA ASP A 141 -1.77 11.93 -2.32
C ASP A 141 -1.52 12.13 -0.82
N LEU A 142 -2.35 13.00 -0.22
CA LEU A 142 -2.35 13.30 1.21
C LEU A 142 -3.51 12.60 1.94
N SER A 143 -4.06 11.51 1.38
CA SER A 143 -5.21 10.80 1.97
C SER A 143 -4.89 10.15 3.32
N LEU A 144 -3.65 9.72 3.54
CA LEU A 144 -3.22 9.07 4.79
C LEU A 144 -2.71 10.03 5.87
N VAL A 145 -2.54 11.33 5.56
CA VAL A 145 -2.13 12.31 6.57
C VAL A 145 -3.32 12.88 7.32
N GLY A 146 -3.12 13.17 8.60
CA GLY A 146 -4.15 13.77 9.45
C GLY A 146 -4.51 15.20 9.01
N PRO A 147 -5.65 15.76 9.45
CA PRO A 147 -6.10 17.08 9.01
C PRO A 147 -5.12 18.21 9.35
N PHE A 148 -4.50 18.16 10.54
CA PHE A 148 -3.51 19.16 10.95
C PHE A 148 -2.22 19.05 10.12
N GLU A 149 -1.69 17.84 9.94
CA GLU A 149 -0.51 17.59 9.12
C GLU A 149 -0.74 18.00 7.66
N ARG A 150 -1.91 17.69 7.09
CA ARG A 150 -2.31 18.16 5.77
C ARG A 150 -2.27 19.68 5.66
N ALA A 151 -2.84 20.39 6.63
CA ALA A 151 -2.82 21.84 6.65
C ALA A 151 -1.38 22.40 6.73
N VAL A 152 -0.51 21.78 7.52
CA VAL A 152 0.93 22.11 7.58
C VAL A 152 1.59 21.90 6.20
N LEU A 153 1.44 20.72 5.60
CA LEU A 153 2.02 20.39 4.29
C LEU A 153 1.53 21.33 3.19
N GLU A 154 0.25 21.72 3.21
CA GLU A 154 -0.30 22.72 2.29
C GLU A 154 0.33 24.10 2.48
N GLN A 155 0.64 24.52 3.71
CA GLN A 155 1.40 25.75 3.94
C GLN A 155 2.84 25.64 3.47
N LEU A 156 3.50 24.50 3.70
CA LEU A 156 4.88 24.28 3.22
C LEU A 156 4.98 24.39 1.69
N ARG A 157 3.96 23.91 0.96
CA ARG A 157 3.89 24.04 -0.51
C ARG A 157 3.83 25.48 -1.01
N ARG A 158 3.44 26.44 -0.16
CA ARG A 158 3.39 27.87 -0.50
C ARG A 158 4.74 28.57 -0.31
N ILE A 159 5.71 27.94 0.35
CA ILE A 159 7.04 28.53 0.55
C ILE A 159 7.76 28.58 -0.79
N PRO A 160 8.13 29.77 -1.30
CA PRO A 160 8.84 29.89 -2.56
C PRO A 160 10.22 29.24 -2.48
N ARG A 161 10.71 28.73 -3.62
CA ARG A 161 12.05 28.16 -3.72
C ARG A 161 13.11 29.15 -3.24
N GLY A 162 14.04 28.67 -2.42
CA GLY A 162 15.11 29.49 -1.86
C GLY A 162 14.70 30.31 -0.63
N GLN A 163 13.44 30.24 -0.20
CA GLN A 163 12.98 30.86 1.04
C GLN A 163 12.82 29.84 2.16
N VAL A 164 12.88 30.34 3.39
CA VAL A 164 12.66 29.56 4.61
C VAL A 164 11.50 30.17 5.39
N ARG A 165 10.85 29.35 6.22
CA ARG A 165 9.88 29.79 7.23
C ARG A 165 10.18 29.07 8.54
N THR A 166 9.99 29.74 9.65
CA THR A 166 10.06 29.15 10.98
C THR A 166 8.79 28.36 11.28
N TYR A 167 8.88 27.37 12.17
CA TYR A 167 7.69 26.64 12.62
C TYR A 167 6.64 27.55 13.26
N ARG A 168 7.06 28.65 13.90
CA ARG A 168 6.14 29.66 14.46
C ARG A 168 5.38 30.41 13.37
N GLU A 169 6.04 30.80 12.29
CA GLU A 169 5.38 31.48 11.16
C GLU A 169 4.32 30.60 10.50
N ILE A 170 4.63 29.30 10.31
CA ILE A 170 3.66 28.34 9.78
C ILE A 170 2.50 28.15 10.76
N ALA A 171 2.78 27.99 12.06
CA ALA A 171 1.76 27.85 13.09
C ALA A 171 0.84 29.08 13.16
N ALA A 172 1.40 30.29 13.05
CA ALA A 172 0.63 31.53 13.02
C ALA A 172 -0.23 31.66 11.76
N ALA A 173 0.30 31.30 10.58
CA ALA A 173 -0.45 31.28 9.32
C ALA A 173 -1.64 30.29 9.34
N LEU A 174 -1.56 29.26 10.17
CA LEU A 174 -2.64 28.29 10.42
C LEU A 174 -3.62 28.74 11.51
N GLY A 175 -3.46 29.92 12.10
CA GLY A 175 -4.33 30.41 13.18
C GLY A 175 -4.02 29.78 14.55
N HIS A 176 -2.90 29.07 14.70
CA HIS A 176 -2.48 28.43 15.95
C HIS A 176 -1.04 28.84 16.34
N PRO A 177 -0.76 30.11 16.72
CA PRO A 177 0.60 30.60 16.92
C PRO A 177 1.43 29.82 17.96
N SER A 178 0.79 29.17 18.94
CA SER A 178 1.43 28.34 19.97
C SER A 178 1.79 26.92 19.49
N ALA A 179 1.35 26.49 18.31
CA ALA A 179 1.50 25.12 17.81
C ALA A 179 2.86 24.82 17.13
N SER A 180 3.92 25.62 17.39
CA SER A 180 5.21 25.46 16.69
C SER A 180 5.82 24.06 16.81
N ARG A 181 5.71 23.41 17.98
CA ARG A 181 6.19 22.03 18.16
C ARG A 181 5.38 21.01 17.37
N ALA A 182 4.05 21.18 17.32
CA ALA A 182 3.19 20.31 16.56
C ALA A 182 3.47 20.44 15.05
N VAL A 183 3.71 21.66 14.57
CA VAL A 183 4.18 21.89 13.19
C VAL A 183 5.50 21.16 12.94
N GLY A 184 6.47 21.28 13.85
CA GLY A 184 7.76 20.58 13.71
C GLY A 184 7.62 19.05 13.67
N ASN A 185 6.65 18.47 14.38
CA ASN A 185 6.38 17.03 14.33
C ASN A 185 5.63 16.58 13.06
N ALA A 186 5.01 17.52 12.33
CA ALA A 186 4.28 17.26 11.09
C ALA A 186 5.16 17.39 9.83
N CYS A 187 6.38 17.93 9.98
CA CYS A 187 7.41 18.00 8.94
C CYS A 187 8.25 16.71 8.93
#